data_AF-A0A2U2ZG02-F1
#
_entry.id   AF-A0A2U2ZG02-F1
#
_cell.length_a   1.000
_cell.length_b   1.000
_cell.length_c   1.000
_cell.angle_alpha   90.00
_cell.angle_beta   90.00
_cell.angle_gamma   90.00
#
_symmetry.space_group_name_H-M   'P 1'
#
loop_
_entity.id
_entity.type
_entity.pdbx_description
1 polymer ?
#
loop_
_entity_poly.entity_id
_entity_poly.type
_entity_poly.pdbx_seq_one_letter_code
_entity_poly.pdbx_strand_id
1 'polypeptide(L)'
;MGKSDLALPLSEMEDYGRRLRSLKTRLNHTKKLFDSYKDDIGDGSVNDALSDFESNWEDGREDITQQLDALASMSDAVVREFKKLDDELAKQVKDKMKVKDERGGKGDE
;
A
#
# COMPACT_ATOMS: atom_id res chain seq x y z
N MET A 1 -21.89 -20.47 -9.56
CA MET A 1 -21.73 -19.52 -8.43
C MET A 1 -20.23 -19.35 -8.21
N GLY A 2 -19.68 -18.23 -8.65
CA GLY A 2 -18.24 -17.97 -8.57
C GLY A 2 -17.80 -17.85 -7.12
N LYS A 3 -16.72 -18.54 -6.76
CA LYS A 3 -15.97 -18.30 -5.52
C LYS A 3 -15.33 -16.91 -5.61
N SER A 4 -16.13 -15.87 -5.43
CA SER A 4 -15.63 -14.52 -5.17
C SER A 4 -15.64 -14.32 -3.67
N ASP A 5 -14.69 -14.93 -3.00
CA ASP A 5 -14.31 -14.49 -1.66
C ASP A 5 -12.80 -14.38 -1.67
N LEU A 6 -12.31 -13.24 -2.16
CA LEU A 6 -10.95 -12.78 -1.93
C LEU A 6 -10.87 -12.38 -0.45
N ALA A 7 -10.98 -13.38 0.42
CA ALA A 7 -10.72 -13.28 1.84
C ALA A 7 -9.20 -13.19 2.02
N LEU A 8 -8.61 -12.07 1.61
CA LEU A 8 -7.24 -11.75 1.94
C LEU A 8 -7.20 -11.33 3.41
N PRO A 9 -6.38 -11.97 4.25
CA PRO A 9 -6.13 -11.51 5.60
C PRO A 9 -5.73 -10.03 5.62
N LEU A 10 -6.19 -9.29 6.63
CA LEU A 10 -5.89 -7.87 6.75
C LEU A 10 -4.38 -7.60 6.77
N SER A 11 -3.62 -8.49 7.40
CA SER A 11 -2.15 -8.47 7.42
C SER A 11 -1.52 -8.63 6.03
N GLU A 12 -2.14 -9.41 5.15
CA GLU A 12 -1.68 -9.56 3.76
C GLU A 12 -1.99 -8.30 2.94
N MET A 13 -3.10 -7.62 3.20
CA MET A 13 -3.40 -6.33 2.56
C MET A 13 -2.44 -5.22 3.00
N GLU A 14 -2.03 -5.20 4.27
CA GLU A 14 -0.98 -4.29 4.77
C GLU A 14 0.35 -4.49 4.04
N ASP A 15 0.73 -5.76 3.82
CA ASP A 15 1.94 -6.10 3.07
C ASP A 15 1.79 -5.80 1.58
N TYR A 16 0.61 -5.97 1.02
CA TYR A 16 0.34 -5.76 -0.39
C TYR A 16 0.58 -4.30 -0.80
N GLY A 17 0.04 -3.33 -0.05
CA GLY A 17 0.29 -1.91 -0.30
C GLY A 17 1.79 -1.55 -0.23
N ARG A 18 2.53 -2.12 0.73
CA ARG A 18 4.00 -1.93 0.83
C ARG A 18 4.74 -2.50 -0.37
N ARG A 19 4.37 -3.70 -0.83
CA ARG A 19 5.00 -4.36 -2.00
C ARG A 19 4.77 -3.57 -3.28
N LEU A 20 3.57 -3.06 -3.51
CA LEU A 20 3.26 -2.23 -4.68
C LEU A 20 4.09 -0.94 -4.70
N ARG A 21 4.23 -0.26 -3.55
CA ARG A 21 5.10 0.91 -3.43
C ARG A 21 6.58 0.58 -3.66
N SER A 22 7.04 -0.58 -3.17
CA SER A 22 8.39 -1.07 -3.42
C SER A 22 8.65 -1.30 -4.91
N LEU A 23 7.68 -1.86 -5.65
CA LEU A 23 7.76 -2.01 -7.10
C LEU A 23 7.86 -0.66 -7.81
N LYS A 24 7.03 0.32 -7.42
CA LYS A 24 7.12 1.71 -7.92
C LYS A 24 8.51 2.32 -7.68
N THR A 25 9.07 2.17 -6.48
CA THR A 25 10.42 2.64 -6.17
C THR A 25 11.48 2.01 -7.08
N ARG A 26 11.40 0.71 -7.33
CA ARG A 26 12.33 -0.02 -8.20
C ARG A 26 12.21 0.43 -9.66
N LEU A 27 10.99 0.64 -10.17
CA LEU A 27 10.76 1.17 -11.52
C LEU A 27 11.36 2.56 -11.70
N ASN A 28 11.24 3.43 -10.68
CA ASN A 28 11.81 4.78 -10.69
C ASN A 28 13.34 4.80 -10.53
N HIS A 29 13.91 3.79 -9.86
CA HIS A 29 15.36 3.69 -9.70
C HIS A 29 16.09 3.48 -11.04
N THR A 30 15.46 2.80 -11.98
CA THR A 30 16.01 2.56 -13.32
C THR A 30 16.35 3.86 -14.05
N LYS A 31 15.52 4.91 -13.95
CA LYS A 31 15.81 6.24 -14.53
C LYS A 31 17.08 6.85 -13.95
N LYS A 32 17.18 6.88 -12.62
CA LYS A 32 18.35 7.42 -11.90
C LYS A 32 19.66 6.72 -12.26
N LEU A 33 19.59 5.42 -12.55
CA LEU A 33 20.74 4.65 -12.97
C LEU A 33 21.26 5.13 -14.34
N PHE A 34 20.36 5.41 -15.29
CA PHE A 34 20.76 5.92 -16.61
C PHE A 34 21.31 7.33 -16.56
N ASP A 35 20.66 8.23 -15.82
CA ASP A 35 21.16 9.59 -15.57
C ASP A 35 22.61 9.57 -15.08
N SER A 36 22.96 8.61 -14.21
CA SER A 36 24.31 8.51 -13.64
C SER A 36 25.40 8.11 -14.64
N TYR A 37 25.05 7.45 -15.76
CA TYR A 37 26.03 7.02 -16.76
C TYR A 37 26.23 8.04 -17.89
N LYS A 38 25.37 9.05 -17.99
CA LYS A 38 25.34 9.99 -19.12
C LYS A 38 26.66 10.76 -19.30
N ASP A 39 27.31 11.13 -18.20
CA ASP A 39 28.57 11.88 -18.22
C ASP A 39 29.81 10.96 -18.30
N ASP A 40 29.64 9.66 -17.97
CA ASP A 40 30.72 8.67 -17.98
C ASP A 40 30.89 8.01 -19.37
N ILE A 41 29.90 8.16 -20.25
CA ILE A 41 29.90 7.59 -21.60
C ILE A 41 30.39 8.64 -22.60
N GLY A 42 31.58 8.40 -23.16
CA GLY A 42 32.21 9.29 -24.14
C GLY A 42 31.72 9.11 -25.58
N ASP A 43 30.91 8.08 -25.88
CA ASP A 43 30.36 7.84 -27.20
C ASP A 43 28.97 8.48 -27.35
N GLY A 44 28.84 9.43 -28.28
CA GLY A 44 27.59 10.16 -28.50
C GLY A 44 26.43 9.27 -28.94
N SER A 45 26.68 8.22 -29.72
CA SER A 45 25.63 7.31 -30.19
C SER A 45 25.06 6.43 -29.06
N VAL A 46 25.91 6.08 -28.09
CA VAL A 46 25.46 5.36 -26.89
C VAL A 46 24.64 6.29 -25.99
N ASN A 47 25.05 7.55 -25.84
CA ASN A 47 24.27 8.54 -25.08
C ASN A 47 22.90 8.80 -25.69
N ASP A 48 22.81 8.92 -27.02
CA ASP A 48 21.54 9.09 -27.72
C ASP A 48 20.63 7.86 -27.51
N ALA A 49 21.16 6.65 -27.66
CA ALA A 49 20.41 5.42 -27.44
C ALA A 49 19.91 5.26 -25.99
N LEU A 50 20.72 5.67 -25.01
CA LEU A 50 20.32 5.69 -23.60
C LEU A 50 19.26 6.74 -23.31
N SER A 51 19.36 7.92 -23.93
CA SER A 51 18.35 8.98 -23.80
C SER A 51 17.01 8.55 -24.40
N ASP A 52 17.02 7.91 -25.58
CA ASP A 52 15.82 7.37 -26.21
C ASP A 52 15.20 6.26 -25.37
N PHE A 53 16.01 5.35 -24.83
CA PHE A 53 15.54 4.31 -23.92
C PHE A 53 14.92 4.91 -22.66
N GLU A 54 15.58 5.88 -22.03
CA GLU A 54 15.13 6.53 -20.79
C GLU A 54 13.77 7.21 -20.99
N SER A 55 13.59 7.94 -22.09
CA SER A 55 12.32 8.61 -22.43
C SER A 55 11.19 7.58 -22.58
N ASN A 56 11.41 6.53 -23.39
CA ASN A 56 10.40 5.49 -23.58
C ASN A 56 10.10 4.70 -22.30
N TRP A 57 11.11 4.52 -21.44
CA TRP A 57 10.96 3.89 -20.13
C TRP A 57 10.17 4.77 -19.16
N GLU A 58 10.34 6.09 -19.22
CA GLU A 58 9.54 7.06 -18.47
C GLU A 58 8.08 7.03 -18.85
N ASP A 59 7.79 7.19 -20.14
CA ASP A 59 6.43 7.17 -20.63
C ASP A 59 5.75 5.83 -20.31
N GLY A 60 6.44 4.71 -20.58
CA GLY A 60 5.88 3.37 -20.35
C GLY A 60 5.62 3.04 -18.89
N ARG A 61 6.42 3.55 -17.95
CA ARG A 61 6.25 3.24 -16.52
C ARG A 61 5.30 4.20 -15.81
N GLU A 62 5.07 5.40 -16.33
CA GLU A 62 4.27 6.43 -15.63
C GLU A 62 2.89 5.88 -15.25
N ASP A 63 2.14 5.39 -16.23
CA ASP A 63 0.80 4.81 -16.03
C ASP A 63 0.81 3.66 -15.02
N ILE A 64 1.81 2.78 -15.11
CA ILE A 64 1.97 1.64 -14.20
C ILE A 64 2.19 2.13 -12.77
N THR A 65 3.06 3.12 -12.58
CA THR A 65 3.35 3.64 -11.23
C THR A 65 2.16 4.38 -10.60
N GLN A 66 1.32 5.04 -11.41
CA GLN A 66 0.07 5.63 -10.94
C GLN A 66 -0.93 4.55 -10.50
N GLN A 67 -1.08 3.48 -11.29
CA GLN A 67 -1.96 2.36 -10.94
C GLN A 67 -1.50 1.61 -9.69
N LEU A 68 -0.19 1.36 -9.55
CA LEU A 68 0.38 0.76 -8.34
C LEU A 68 0.09 1.59 -7.09
N ASP A 69 0.13 2.92 -7.20
CA ASP A 69 -0.15 3.85 -6.11
C ASP A 69 -1.63 3.86 -5.73
N ALA A 70 -2.52 3.83 -6.73
CA ALA A 70 -3.96 3.73 -6.52
C ALA A 70 -4.32 2.41 -5.80
N LEU A 71 -3.77 1.28 -6.24
CA LEU A 71 -3.98 -0.02 -5.61
C LEU A 71 -3.44 -0.08 -4.18
N ALA A 72 -2.27 0.51 -3.93
CA ALA A 72 -1.71 0.61 -2.58
C ALA A 72 -2.61 1.45 -1.67
N SER A 73 -3.13 2.58 -2.18
CA SER A 73 -4.02 3.47 -1.43
C SER A 73 -5.37 2.82 -1.12
N MET A 74 -5.91 2.03 -2.05
CA MET A 74 -7.12 1.22 -1.80
C MET A 74 -6.86 0.17 -0.70
N SER A 75 -5.72 -0.51 -0.75
CA SER A 75 -5.35 -1.51 0.27
C SER A 75 -5.25 -0.87 1.66
N ASP A 76 -4.60 0.28 1.77
CA ASP A 76 -4.51 1.03 3.03
C ASP A 76 -5.88 1.50 3.52
N ALA A 77 -6.78 1.89 2.61
CA ALA A 77 -8.14 2.28 2.96
C ALA A 77 -8.93 1.11 3.54
N VAL A 78 -8.85 -0.08 2.93
CA VAL A 78 -9.50 -1.28 3.46
C VAL A 78 -8.97 -1.60 4.86
N VAL A 79 -7.64 -1.63 5.03
CA VAL A 79 -7.00 -1.86 6.34
C VAL A 79 -7.51 -0.89 7.40
N ARG A 80 -7.54 0.41 7.07
CA ARG A 80 -7.97 1.46 7.99
C ARG A 80 -9.43 1.31 8.41
N GLU A 81 -10.34 1.08 7.45
CA GLU A 81 -11.76 0.98 7.77
C GLU A 81 -12.08 -0.30 8.58
N PHE A 82 -11.40 -1.41 8.30
CA PHE A 82 -11.52 -2.62 9.12
C PHE A 82 -11.02 -2.42 10.55
N LYS A 83 -9.87 -1.76 10.76
CA LYS A 83 -9.36 -1.46 12.11
C LYS A 83 -10.31 -0.58 12.90
N LYS A 84 -10.88 0.46 12.27
CA LYS A 84 -11.89 1.30 12.92
C LYS A 84 -13.12 0.50 13.33
N LEU A 85 -13.61 -0.37 12.46
CA LEU A 85 -14.76 -1.23 12.75
C LEU A 85 -14.47 -2.15 13.96
N ASP A 86 -13.28 -2.74 14.01
CA ASP A 86 -12.85 -3.60 15.11
C ASP A 86 -12.74 -2.82 16.44
N ASP A 87 -12.13 -1.62 16.41
CA ASP A 87 -12.03 -0.73 17.57
C ASP A 87 -13.41 -0.30 18.10
N GLU A 88 -14.34 0.05 17.20
CA GLU A 88 -15.71 0.41 17.54
C GLU A 88 -16.45 -0.77 18.19
N LEU A 89 -16.30 -1.97 17.63
CA LEU A 89 -16.91 -3.18 18.16
C LEU A 89 -16.34 -3.54 19.54
N ALA A 90 -15.02 -3.48 19.70
CA ALA A 90 -14.35 -3.74 20.97
C ALA A 90 -14.80 -2.76 22.07
N LYS A 91 -14.96 -1.48 21.72
CA LYS A 91 -15.49 -0.46 22.63
C LYS A 91 -16.92 -0.78 23.05
N GLN A 92 -17.80 -1.12 22.11
CA GLN A 92 -19.19 -1.49 22.41
C GLN A 92 -19.29 -2.71 23.34
N VAL A 93 -18.45 -3.73 23.12
CA VAL A 93 -18.40 -4.92 23.99
C VAL A 93 -17.94 -4.53 25.40
N LYS A 94 -16.88 -3.74 25.51
CA LYS A 94 -16.35 -3.28 26.81
C LYS A 94 -17.37 -2.44 27.56
N ASP A 95 -18.07 -1.54 26.89
CA ASP A 95 -19.10 -0.70 27.49
C ASP A 95 -20.29 -1.54 27.98
N LYS A 96 -20.74 -2.53 27.20
CA LYS A 96 -21.78 -3.49 27.62
C LYS A 96 -21.37 -4.35 28.82
N MET A 97 -20.09 -4.74 28.91
CA MET A 97 -19.58 -5.51 30.04
C MET A 97 -19.49 -4.68 31.33
N LYS A 98 -19.04 -3.42 31.25
CA LYS A 98 -19.02 -2.50 32.42
C LYS A 98 -20.41 -2.28 33.02
N VAL A 99 -21.44 -2.13 32.18
CA VAL A 99 -22.84 -2.01 32.63
C VAL A 99 -23.36 -3.26 33.37
N LYS A 100 -22.70 -4.41 33.19
CA LYS A 100 -23.06 -5.66 33.87
C LYS A 100 -22.43 -5.78 35.26
N ASP A 101 -21.28 -5.16 35.50
CA ASP A 101 -20.59 -5.17 36.80
C ASP A 101 -21.19 -4.18 37.81
N GLU A 102 -21.71 -3.04 37.35
CA GLU A 102 -22.27 -1.99 38.23
C GLU A 102 -23.64 -2.35 38.86
N ARG A 103 -24.27 -3.46 38.44
CA ARG A 103 -25.53 -3.96 39.02
C ARG A 103 -25.37 -4.99 40.14
N GLY A 104 -24.12 -5.38 40.48
CA GLY A 104 -23.83 -6.33 41.57
C GLY A 104 -23.48 -5.71 42.92
N GLY A 105 -23.36 -4.38 43.02
CA GLY A 105 -22.78 -3.69 44.19
C GLY A 105 -23.75 -2.88 45.05
N LYS A 106 -25.03 -3.24 45.13
CA LYS A 106 -25.99 -2.62 46.07
C LYS A 106 -26.94 -3.67 46.66
N GLY A 107 -26.38 -4.48 47.54
CA GLY A 107 -27.10 -5.35 48.46
C GLY A 107 -26.21 -5.57 49.67
N ASP A 108 -26.81 -5.38 50.85
CA ASP A 108 -26.28 -5.62 52.21
C ASP A 108 -25.43 -4.51 52.87
N GLU A 109 -26.16 -3.59 53.53
CA GLU A 109 -26.11 -3.19 54.96
C GLU A 109 -26.56 -1.73 55.18
#